data_AF-A0A960PWW9-F1
#
_entry.id   AF-A0A960PWW9-F1
#
_cell.length_a   1.000
_cell.length_b   1.000
_cell.length_c   1.000
_cell.angle_alpha   90.00
_cell.angle_beta   90.00
_cell.angle_gamma   90.00
#
_symmetry.space_group_name_H-M   'P 1'
#
loop_
_entity.id
_entity.type
_entity.pdbx_description
1 polymer ?
#
loop_
_entity_poly.entity_id
_entity_poly.type
_entity_poly.pdbx_seq_one_letter_code
_entity_poly.pdbx_strand_id
1 'polypeptide(L)'
;MVFSRDAEFKDWRTGIDEAGRGCLAGPVVVASVTWRQSWAEQQTWFSEVKDSKMMTATQRARICTALLRSVRVRVSVVHPLLVDLMNVTQASLHGFELVAPPSREDHAVIVDGHLKPVTLAYAHAVVKGDRHVSCVAAASIVAKNYRDQLMVQAPFQDYGFAVHKGYGTARHLETLQQLGPCPFHRKSFEPVRKVTRPSAELESSLWWALSASLTQGELQDIWMKFLSEYHLVDLSFAHRITARFQSMGLKILPTPDAFKPEWGRH
;
A
#
# COMPACT_ATOMS: atom_id res chain seq x y z
N MET A 1 21.48 -13.70 -14.40
CA MET A 1 20.52 -14.58 -13.71
C MET A 1 19.37 -14.75 -14.68
N VAL A 2 19.05 -15.96 -15.13
CA VAL A 2 17.93 -16.17 -16.07
C VAL A 2 16.67 -16.30 -15.24
N PHE A 3 15.67 -15.46 -15.48
CA PHE A 3 14.37 -15.57 -14.84
C PHE A 3 13.70 -16.86 -15.34
N SER A 4 13.63 -17.87 -14.47
CA SER A 4 13.32 -19.25 -14.85
C SER A 4 11.92 -19.44 -15.45
N ARG A 5 11.00 -18.50 -15.22
CA ARG A 5 9.59 -18.60 -15.63
C ARG A 5 9.22 -17.61 -16.72
N ASP A 6 10.17 -16.83 -17.25
CA ASP A 6 9.89 -15.82 -18.28
C ASP A 6 9.32 -16.43 -19.57
N ALA A 7 9.69 -17.67 -19.90
CA ALA A 7 9.21 -18.39 -21.07
C ALA A 7 7.76 -18.90 -20.93
N GLU A 8 7.19 -18.91 -19.72
CA GLU A 8 5.82 -19.38 -19.48
C GLU A 8 4.75 -18.35 -19.89
N PHE A 9 5.14 -17.09 -20.06
CA PHE A 9 4.22 -15.97 -20.24
C PHE A 9 4.32 -15.37 -21.64
N LYS A 10 3.22 -14.73 -22.07
CA LYS A 10 3.13 -14.00 -23.34
C LYS A 10 4.23 -12.93 -23.45
N ASP A 11 4.58 -12.61 -24.70
CA ASP A 11 5.60 -11.59 -25.01
C ASP A 11 5.20 -10.22 -24.44
N TRP A 12 3.96 -9.78 -24.66
CA TRP A 12 3.43 -8.57 -24.03
C TRP A 12 2.98 -8.90 -22.60
N ARG A 13 3.64 -8.29 -21.60
CA ARG A 13 3.41 -8.65 -20.19
C ARG A 13 3.53 -7.50 -19.22
N THR A 14 2.82 -7.64 -18.10
CA THR A 14 2.90 -6.75 -16.93
C THR A 14 3.25 -7.54 -15.69
N GLY A 15 4.26 -7.11 -14.96
CA GLY A 15 4.54 -7.57 -13.60
C GLY A 15 4.04 -6.58 -12.57
N ILE A 16 3.59 -7.07 -11.43
CA ILE A 16 3.05 -6.28 -10.31
C ILE A 16 3.67 -6.81 -9.01
N ASP A 17 4.18 -5.91 -8.17
CA ASP A 17 4.73 -6.22 -6.85
C ASP A 17 4.55 -5.03 -5.89
N GLU A 18 4.61 -5.29 -4.59
CA GLU A 18 4.48 -4.32 -3.52
C GLU A 18 5.72 -4.17 -2.62
N ALA A 19 5.87 -2.98 -2.05
CA ALA A 19 6.87 -2.68 -1.04
C ALA A 19 6.23 -2.15 0.24
N GLY A 20 6.80 -2.54 1.38
CA GLY A 20 6.47 -1.93 2.68
C GLY A 20 5.47 -2.67 3.54
N ARG A 21 5.07 -3.90 3.20
CA ARG A 21 4.07 -4.65 3.99
C ARG A 21 4.45 -4.81 5.45
N GLY A 22 5.68 -5.19 5.75
CA GLY A 22 6.16 -5.41 7.12
C GLY A 22 6.65 -4.16 7.87
N CYS A 23 6.45 -2.96 7.33
CA CYS A 23 6.89 -1.73 8.00
C CYS A 23 5.86 -1.26 9.03
N LEU A 24 6.34 -0.76 10.17
CA LEU A 24 5.51 -0.14 11.22
C LEU A 24 5.00 1.24 10.81
N ALA A 25 5.69 1.90 9.88
CA ALA A 25 5.35 3.23 9.38
C ALA A 25 5.52 3.34 7.86
N GLY A 26 4.78 4.29 7.29
CA GLY A 26 4.77 4.61 5.87
C GLY A 26 3.83 3.74 5.04
N PRO A 27 3.60 4.13 3.77
CA PRO A 27 2.60 3.48 2.92
C PRO A 27 3.01 2.07 2.51
N VAL A 28 2.02 1.32 2.02
CA VAL A 28 2.25 0.21 1.09
C VAL A 28 2.29 0.81 -0.31
N VAL A 29 3.36 0.57 -1.06
CA VAL A 29 3.49 1.04 -2.44
C VAL A 29 3.42 -0.15 -3.35
N VAL A 30 2.56 -0.11 -4.36
CA VAL A 30 2.51 -1.11 -5.42
C VAL A 30 2.97 -0.47 -6.71
N ALA A 31 3.75 -1.20 -7.51
CA ALA A 31 4.06 -0.79 -8.87
C ALA A 31 3.67 -1.86 -9.88
N SER A 32 3.38 -1.44 -11.11
CA SER A 32 3.31 -2.31 -12.27
C SER A 32 4.27 -1.85 -13.35
N VAL A 33 4.87 -2.80 -14.07
CA VAL A 33 5.81 -2.54 -15.16
C VAL A 33 5.43 -3.40 -16.36
N THR A 34 5.27 -2.75 -17.52
CA THR A 34 4.74 -3.39 -18.74
C THR A 34 5.68 -3.24 -19.93
N TRP A 35 5.97 -4.34 -20.62
CA TRP A 35 6.81 -4.35 -21.83
C TRP A 35 6.52 -5.54 -22.76
N ARG A 36 7.12 -5.53 -23.95
CA ARG A 36 7.38 -6.73 -24.76
C ARG A 36 8.67 -7.38 -24.30
N GLN A 37 8.66 -8.67 -24.01
CA GLN A 37 9.84 -9.35 -23.51
C GLN A 37 10.98 -9.34 -24.52
N SER A 38 10.66 -9.69 -25.76
CA SER A 38 11.60 -9.70 -26.89
C SER A 38 12.32 -8.36 -27.08
N TRP A 39 11.64 -7.25 -26.79
CA TRP A 39 12.22 -5.91 -26.81
C TRP A 39 13.01 -5.62 -25.53
N ALA A 40 12.52 -6.02 -24.36
CA ALA A 40 13.16 -5.77 -23.08
C ALA A 40 14.52 -6.46 -22.99
N GLU A 41 14.64 -7.69 -23.50
CA GLU A 41 15.89 -8.45 -23.54
C GLU A 41 17.01 -7.79 -24.35
N GLN A 42 16.65 -6.89 -25.28
CA GLN A 42 17.61 -6.11 -26.07
C GLN A 42 18.13 -4.88 -25.32
N GLN A 43 17.53 -4.53 -24.18
CA GLN A 43 17.89 -3.34 -23.43
C GLN A 43 19.10 -3.62 -22.53
N THR A 44 20.03 -2.66 -22.49
CA THR A 44 21.27 -2.80 -21.70
C THR A 44 21.03 -2.98 -20.21
N TRP A 45 19.93 -2.43 -19.68
CA TRP A 45 19.56 -2.51 -18.27
C TRP A 45 18.89 -3.84 -17.89
N PHE A 46 18.42 -4.64 -18.87
CA PHE A 46 17.60 -5.82 -18.59
C PHE A 46 18.36 -6.90 -17.82
N SER A 47 19.62 -7.13 -18.19
CA SER A 47 20.50 -8.10 -17.51
C SER A 47 20.79 -7.75 -16.05
N GLU A 48 20.53 -6.50 -15.66
CA GLU A 48 20.76 -5.97 -14.31
C GLU A 48 19.52 -6.04 -13.41
N VAL A 49 18.35 -6.36 -13.98
CA VAL A 49 17.11 -6.60 -13.23
C VAL A 49 17.24 -7.90 -12.44
N LYS A 50 17.01 -7.83 -11.13
CA LYS A 50 17.07 -8.95 -10.18
C LYS A 50 16.25 -8.62 -8.92
N ASP A 51 16.15 -9.56 -7.99
CA ASP A 51 15.50 -9.36 -6.68
C ASP A 51 15.98 -8.04 -6.06
N SER A 52 15.03 -7.13 -5.79
CA SER A 52 15.29 -5.76 -5.33
C SER A 52 16.03 -5.71 -4.00
N LYS A 53 15.92 -6.77 -3.18
CA LYS A 53 16.60 -6.93 -1.89
C LYS A 53 18.09 -7.27 -2.08
N MET A 54 18.47 -7.84 -3.22
CA MET A 54 19.86 -8.15 -3.60
C MET A 54 20.58 -6.98 -4.28
N MET A 55 19.94 -5.81 -4.36
CA MET A 55 20.49 -4.61 -4.99
C MET A 55 20.87 -3.56 -3.93
N THR A 56 21.89 -2.76 -4.21
CA THR A 56 22.15 -1.54 -3.44
C THR A 56 21.11 -0.46 -3.77
N ALA A 57 20.97 0.54 -2.91
CA ALA A 57 20.07 1.68 -3.17
C ALA A 57 20.43 2.40 -4.48
N THR A 58 21.73 2.61 -4.74
CA THR A 58 22.23 3.23 -5.98
C THR A 58 21.92 2.39 -7.21
N GLN A 59 22.09 1.07 -7.13
CA GLN A 59 21.74 0.16 -8.23
C GLN A 59 20.23 0.20 -8.52
N ARG A 60 19.38 0.11 -7.47
CA ARG A 60 17.93 0.22 -7.64
C ARG A 60 17.52 1.55 -8.26
N ALA A 61 18.07 2.68 -7.77
CA ALA A 61 17.73 3.99 -8.28
C ALA A 61 18.06 4.13 -9.78
N ARG A 62 19.26 3.69 -10.20
CA ARG A 62 19.66 3.71 -11.61
C ARG A 62 18.74 2.87 -12.50
N ILE A 63 18.43 1.63 -12.10
CA ILE A 63 17.54 0.76 -12.86
C ILE A 63 16.11 1.30 -12.87
N CYS A 64 15.62 1.82 -11.75
CA CYS A 64 14.32 2.49 -11.68
C CYS A 64 14.25 3.67 -12.67
N THR A 65 15.28 4.51 -12.76
CA THR A 65 15.35 5.60 -13.75
C THR A 65 15.31 5.07 -15.18
N ALA A 66 16.03 3.98 -15.49
CA ALA A 66 16.00 3.37 -16.82
C ALA A 66 14.60 2.84 -17.16
N LEU A 67 13.94 2.14 -16.23
CA LEU A 67 12.57 1.63 -16.41
C LEU A 67 11.57 2.78 -16.66
N LEU A 68 11.58 3.82 -15.82
CA LEU A 68 10.67 4.97 -15.94
C LEU A 68 10.80 5.71 -17.28
N ARG A 69 11.98 5.66 -17.93
CA ARG A 69 12.22 6.28 -19.23
C ARG A 69 11.86 5.41 -20.42
N SER A 70 11.78 4.09 -20.23
CA SER A 70 11.80 3.15 -21.36
C SER A 70 10.53 2.31 -21.47
N VAL A 71 9.79 2.11 -20.37
CA VAL A 71 8.62 1.23 -20.31
C VAL A 71 7.45 1.90 -19.60
N ARG A 72 6.25 1.33 -19.79
CA ARG A 72 5.07 1.80 -19.08
C ARG A 72 5.13 1.34 -17.62
N VAL A 73 5.10 2.31 -16.72
CA VAL A 73 5.09 2.10 -15.27
C VAL A 73 3.84 2.74 -14.67
N ARG A 74 3.20 2.05 -13.73
CA ARG A 74 2.17 2.62 -12.86
C ARG A 74 2.56 2.40 -11.41
N VAL A 75 2.18 3.32 -10.53
CA VAL A 75 2.45 3.24 -9.10
C VAL A 75 1.20 3.64 -8.34
N SER A 76 0.84 2.87 -7.32
CA SER A 76 -0.18 3.23 -6.33
C SER A 76 0.46 3.31 -4.94
N VAL A 77 -0.07 4.20 -4.11
CA VAL A 77 0.42 4.45 -2.76
C VAL A 77 -0.76 4.34 -1.81
N VAL A 78 -0.77 3.30 -0.98
CA VAL A 78 -1.82 3.07 0.01
C VAL A 78 -1.35 3.61 1.35
N HIS A 79 -2.00 4.69 1.79
CA HIS A 79 -1.65 5.43 3.00
C HIS A 79 -1.71 4.54 4.26
N PRO A 80 -0.83 4.74 5.29
CA PRO A 80 -0.88 4.02 6.55
C PRO A 80 -2.27 3.91 7.19
N LEU A 81 -3.07 4.98 7.14
CA LEU A 81 -4.43 4.94 7.67
C LEU A 81 -5.32 3.95 6.92
N LEU A 82 -5.23 3.90 5.59
CA LEU A 82 -5.98 2.92 4.81
C LEU A 82 -5.51 1.51 5.13
N VAL A 83 -4.19 1.31 5.31
CA VAL A 83 -3.64 0.03 5.78
C VAL A 83 -4.23 -0.38 7.13
N ASP A 84 -4.38 0.55 8.07
CA ASP A 84 -5.00 0.28 9.37
C ASP A 84 -6.49 -0.07 9.24
N LEU A 85 -7.22 0.60 8.34
CA LEU A 85 -8.66 0.42 8.15
C LEU A 85 -9.02 -0.89 7.44
N MET A 86 -8.22 -1.31 6.44
CA MET A 86 -8.54 -2.48 5.62
C MET A 86 -7.67 -3.70 5.92
N ASN A 87 -6.65 -3.57 6.76
CA ASN A 87 -5.51 -4.48 6.93
C ASN A 87 -4.52 -4.49 5.74
N VAL A 88 -3.28 -4.90 6.01
CA VAL A 88 -2.18 -4.84 5.04
C VAL A 88 -2.36 -5.75 3.82
N THR A 89 -3.09 -6.86 3.98
CA THR A 89 -3.37 -7.76 2.86
C THR A 89 -4.34 -7.09 1.90
N GLN A 90 -5.45 -6.55 2.40
CA GLN A 90 -6.41 -5.83 1.54
C GLN A 90 -5.80 -4.56 0.95
N ALA A 91 -4.94 -3.85 1.69
CA ALA A 91 -4.21 -2.70 1.16
C ALA A 91 -3.33 -3.07 -0.04
N SER A 92 -2.66 -4.22 0.01
CA SER A 92 -1.86 -4.71 -1.11
C SER A 92 -2.74 -5.09 -2.30
N LEU A 93 -3.86 -5.80 -2.05
CA LEU A 93 -4.84 -6.18 -3.07
C LEU A 93 -5.46 -4.95 -3.76
N HIS A 94 -5.89 -3.96 -3.00
CA HIS A 94 -6.39 -2.69 -3.54
C HIS A 94 -5.33 -1.98 -4.39
N GLY A 95 -4.08 -1.94 -3.90
CA GLY A 95 -2.97 -1.40 -4.66
C GLY A 95 -2.73 -2.12 -5.99
N PHE A 96 -2.94 -3.46 -6.05
CA PHE A 96 -2.87 -4.24 -7.28
C PHE A 96 -3.95 -3.83 -8.28
N GLU A 97 -5.20 -3.64 -7.84
CA GLU A 97 -6.31 -3.21 -8.71
C GLU A 97 -6.04 -1.86 -9.37
N LEU A 98 -5.46 -0.91 -8.62
CA LEU A 98 -5.15 0.43 -9.11
C LEU A 98 -4.07 0.47 -10.20
N VAL A 99 -3.13 -0.48 -10.18
CA VAL A 99 -2.00 -0.50 -11.13
C VAL A 99 -2.15 -1.53 -12.25
N ALA A 100 -3.10 -2.45 -12.13
CA ALA A 100 -3.33 -3.49 -13.11
C ALA A 100 -3.85 -2.90 -14.44
N PRO A 101 -3.34 -3.37 -15.60
CA PRO A 101 -3.92 -3.03 -16.90
C PRO A 101 -5.22 -3.82 -17.12
N PRO A 102 -6.11 -3.39 -18.02
CA PRO A 102 -7.29 -4.16 -18.38
C PRO A 102 -6.90 -5.51 -19.03
N SER A 103 -7.78 -6.51 -18.90
CA SER A 103 -7.61 -7.83 -19.53
C SER A 103 -7.54 -7.72 -21.06
N ARG A 104 -6.57 -8.42 -21.66
CA ARG A 104 -6.39 -8.54 -23.11
C ARG A 104 -5.88 -9.92 -23.48
N GLU A 105 -6.31 -10.44 -24.62
CA GLU A 105 -5.93 -11.77 -25.09
C GLU A 105 -4.42 -11.90 -25.36
N ASP A 106 -3.74 -10.85 -25.79
CA ASP A 106 -2.30 -10.85 -26.11
C ASP A 106 -1.41 -10.50 -24.92
N HIS A 107 -1.97 -10.29 -23.72
CA HIS A 107 -1.29 -9.72 -22.56
C HIS A 107 -1.29 -10.67 -21.36
N ALA A 108 -0.12 -11.02 -20.83
CA ALA A 108 0.00 -11.69 -19.53
C ALA A 108 0.16 -10.68 -18.39
N VAL A 109 -0.67 -10.78 -17.35
CA VAL A 109 -0.51 -10.01 -16.09
C VAL A 109 -0.07 -10.96 -14.99
N ILE A 110 1.05 -10.64 -14.32
CA ILE A 110 1.67 -11.46 -13.29
C ILE A 110 1.77 -10.63 -12.01
N VAL A 111 1.22 -11.14 -10.91
CA VAL A 111 1.33 -10.54 -9.57
C VAL A 111 2.26 -11.36 -8.68
N ASP A 112 3.08 -10.70 -7.86
CA ASP A 112 3.84 -11.39 -6.82
C ASP A 112 2.92 -11.96 -5.73
N GLY A 113 3.30 -13.12 -5.20
CA GLY A 113 2.64 -13.78 -4.10
C GLY A 113 1.58 -14.80 -4.51
N HIS A 114 0.71 -15.13 -3.55
CA HIS A 114 -0.30 -16.18 -3.69
C HIS A 114 -1.74 -15.65 -3.76
N LEU A 115 -1.93 -14.35 -3.51
CA LEU A 115 -3.24 -13.71 -3.49
C LEU A 115 -3.34 -12.71 -4.64
N LYS A 116 -4.54 -12.63 -5.21
CA LYS A 116 -4.92 -11.61 -6.17
C LYS A 116 -6.39 -11.21 -5.95
N PRO A 117 -6.78 -9.97 -6.26
CA PRO A 117 -8.17 -9.54 -6.21
C PRO A 117 -9.04 -10.37 -7.16
N VAL A 118 -10.32 -10.54 -6.83
CA VAL A 118 -11.29 -11.24 -7.69
C VAL A 118 -11.43 -10.52 -9.04
N THR A 119 -11.35 -9.19 -9.04
CA THR A 119 -11.36 -8.34 -10.24
C THR A 119 -10.17 -8.61 -11.17
N LEU A 120 -9.10 -9.23 -10.68
CA LEU A 120 -7.92 -9.65 -11.44
C LEU A 120 -7.88 -11.17 -11.67
N ALA A 121 -9.04 -11.82 -11.83
CA ALA A 121 -9.11 -13.27 -12.08
C ALA A 121 -8.27 -13.74 -13.29
N TYR A 122 -8.06 -12.87 -14.28
CA TYR A 122 -7.23 -13.12 -15.47
C TYR A 122 -5.72 -13.06 -15.21
N ALA A 123 -5.27 -12.57 -14.05
CA ALA A 123 -3.86 -12.46 -13.71
C ALA A 123 -3.31 -13.77 -13.11
N HIS A 124 -2.02 -14.02 -13.36
CA HIS A 124 -1.27 -15.12 -12.78
C HIS A 124 -0.65 -14.69 -11.44
N ALA A 125 -0.96 -15.40 -10.36
CA ALA A 125 -0.28 -15.20 -9.08
C ALA A 125 0.94 -16.12 -9.02
N VAL A 126 2.12 -15.57 -8.79
CA VAL A 126 3.38 -16.30 -8.73
C VAL A 126 4.06 -16.05 -7.39
N VAL A 127 4.15 -17.09 -6.57
CA VAL A 127 4.86 -17.02 -5.29
C VAL A 127 6.34 -16.71 -5.55
N LYS A 128 6.86 -15.64 -4.93
CA LYS A 128 8.22 -15.13 -5.14
C LYS A 128 8.50 -14.82 -6.61
N GLY A 129 7.49 -14.25 -7.29
CA GLY A 129 7.56 -13.85 -8.69
C GLY A 129 8.72 -12.90 -8.97
N ASP A 130 9.09 -12.05 -8.01
CA ASP A 130 10.27 -11.18 -8.06
C ASP A 130 11.59 -11.92 -8.30
N ARG A 131 11.66 -13.23 -7.99
CA ARG A 131 12.82 -14.10 -8.23
C ARG A 131 12.75 -14.91 -9.51
N HIS A 132 11.55 -15.02 -10.09
CA HIS A 132 11.26 -15.99 -11.14
C HIS A 132 10.80 -15.35 -12.46
N VAL A 133 10.28 -14.13 -12.42
CA VAL A 133 9.68 -13.41 -13.55
C VAL A 133 10.25 -11.99 -13.61
N SER A 134 10.86 -11.62 -14.74
CA SER A 134 11.60 -10.36 -14.91
C SER A 134 10.72 -9.12 -14.73
N CYS A 135 9.49 -9.13 -15.22
CA CYS A 135 8.58 -7.99 -15.09
C CYS A 135 8.12 -7.77 -13.65
N VAL A 136 7.98 -8.84 -12.86
CA VAL A 136 7.68 -8.74 -11.42
C VAL A 136 8.88 -8.21 -10.66
N ALA A 137 10.10 -8.69 -10.99
CA ALA A 137 11.34 -8.15 -10.42
C ALA A 137 11.50 -6.64 -10.69
N ALA A 138 11.19 -6.19 -11.92
CA ALA A 138 11.22 -4.77 -12.25
C ALA A 138 10.17 -3.96 -11.48
N ALA A 139 8.94 -4.49 -11.32
CA ALA A 139 7.93 -3.89 -10.47
C ALA A 139 8.40 -3.77 -9.01
N SER A 140 9.05 -4.80 -8.47
CA SER A 140 9.66 -4.79 -7.14
C SER A 140 10.67 -3.65 -6.97
N ILE A 141 11.54 -3.46 -7.97
CA ILE A 141 12.53 -2.37 -7.98
C ILE A 141 11.85 -1.00 -7.93
N VAL A 142 10.84 -0.78 -8.76
CA VAL A 142 10.10 0.49 -8.82
C VAL A 142 9.38 0.74 -7.49
N ALA A 143 8.60 -0.23 -7.00
CA ALA A 143 7.85 -0.11 -5.75
C ALA A 143 8.78 0.18 -4.57
N LYS A 144 9.89 -0.55 -4.46
CA LYS A 144 10.88 -0.39 -3.39
C LYS A 144 11.60 0.96 -3.48
N ASN A 145 12.07 1.35 -4.66
CA ASN A 145 12.78 2.61 -4.85
C ASN A 145 11.89 3.80 -4.54
N TYR A 146 10.68 3.81 -5.10
CA TYR A 146 9.71 4.88 -4.88
C TYR A 146 9.32 4.99 -3.41
N ARG A 147 9.02 3.86 -2.76
CA ARG A 147 8.73 3.84 -1.32
C ARG A 147 9.89 4.36 -0.48
N ASP A 148 11.12 3.91 -0.75
CA ASP A 148 12.27 4.34 0.03
C ASP A 148 12.51 5.85 -0.10
N GLN A 149 12.26 6.45 -1.28
CA GLN A 149 12.28 7.90 -1.48
C GLN A 149 11.21 8.63 -0.65
N LEU A 150 9.97 8.12 -0.62
CA LEU A 150 8.92 8.68 0.24
C LEU A 150 9.31 8.65 1.73
N MET A 151 9.96 7.57 2.18
CA MET A 151 10.41 7.48 3.57
C MET A 151 11.58 8.42 3.89
N VAL A 152 12.45 8.72 2.92
CA VAL A 152 13.53 9.71 3.06
C VAL A 152 12.97 11.14 3.14
N GLN A 153 11.95 11.43 2.34
CA GLN A 153 11.31 12.75 2.27
C GLN A 153 10.23 12.97 3.34
N ALA A 154 9.93 11.97 4.16
CA ALA A 154 8.90 12.06 5.18
C ALA A 154 9.20 13.22 6.16
N PRO A 155 8.20 14.03 6.56
CA PRO A 155 8.43 15.22 7.39
C PRO A 155 8.81 14.89 8.85
N PHE A 156 8.79 13.60 9.23
CA PHE A 156 9.02 13.12 10.60
C PHE A 156 10.49 12.71 10.81
N GLN A 157 11.41 13.66 10.68
CA GLN A 157 12.86 13.39 10.64
C GLN A 157 13.39 12.75 11.93
N ASP A 158 12.84 13.11 13.09
CA ASP A 158 13.23 12.58 14.40
C ASP A 158 13.04 11.05 14.51
N TYR A 159 12.10 10.50 13.73
CA TYR A 159 11.80 9.07 13.73
C TYR A 159 12.82 8.22 12.96
N GLY A 160 13.78 8.82 12.26
CA GLY A 160 14.84 8.08 11.55
C GLY A 160 14.39 7.33 10.29
N PHE A 161 13.21 7.66 9.74
CA PHE A 161 12.65 7.00 8.55
C PHE A 161 13.58 7.03 7.33
N ALA A 162 14.38 8.09 7.18
CA ALA A 162 15.38 8.20 6.12
C ALA A 162 16.44 7.09 6.18
N VAL A 163 16.62 6.40 7.32
CA VAL A 163 17.55 5.29 7.47
C VAL A 163 16.82 3.95 7.36
N HIS A 164 15.95 3.63 8.32
CA HIS A 164 15.32 2.30 8.43
C HIS A 164 14.00 2.16 7.65
N LYS A 165 13.55 3.19 6.92
CA LYS A 165 12.40 3.12 5.98
C LYS A 165 11.09 2.65 6.62
N GLY A 166 10.92 2.89 7.92
CA GLY A 166 9.75 2.48 8.70
C GLY A 166 9.75 1.02 9.19
N TYR A 167 10.80 0.23 8.95
CA TYR A 167 10.94 -1.10 9.57
C TYR A 167 11.19 -1.00 11.07
N GLY A 168 10.70 -1.96 11.85
CA GLY A 168 10.83 -2.03 13.32
C GLY A 168 12.24 -2.39 13.79
N THR A 169 13.23 -1.56 13.47
CA THR A 169 14.60 -1.69 14.00
C THR A 169 14.64 -1.28 15.48
N ALA A 170 15.66 -1.70 16.23
CA ALA A 170 15.83 -1.32 17.63
C ALA A 170 15.71 0.20 17.85
N ARG A 171 16.41 1.00 17.02
CA ARG A 171 16.34 2.47 17.04
C ARG A 171 14.92 2.99 16.81
N HIS A 172 14.18 2.39 15.87
CA HIS A 172 12.81 2.81 15.58
C HIS A 172 11.88 2.52 16.77
N LEU A 173 12.01 1.34 17.39
CA LEU A 173 11.22 0.96 18.56
C LEU A 173 11.51 1.86 19.77
N GLU A 174 12.78 2.20 19.98
CA GLU A 174 13.21 3.10 21.06
C GLU A 174 12.63 4.51 20.85
N THR A 175 12.71 5.04 19.63
CA THR A 175 12.14 6.35 19.27
C THR A 175 10.61 6.35 19.43
N LEU A 176 9.95 5.27 19.00
CA LEU A 176 8.51 5.08 19.13
C LEU A 176 8.06 5.04 20.61
N GLN A 177 8.86 4.46 21.51
CA GLN A 177 8.58 4.49 22.95
C GLN A 177 8.76 5.88 23.56
N GLN A 178 9.75 6.65 23.09
CA GLN A 178 10.07 7.98 23.62
C GLN A 178 9.08 9.05 23.12
N LEU A 179 8.79 9.07 21.82
CA LEU A 179 7.99 10.11 21.17
C LEU A 179 6.52 9.74 20.99
N GLY A 180 6.17 8.47 21.12
CA GLY A 180 4.86 7.95 20.71
C GLY A 180 4.77 7.77 19.18
N PRO A 181 3.61 7.34 18.64
CA PRO A 181 3.41 7.18 17.20
C PRO A 181 3.11 8.52 16.50
N CYS A 182 3.77 8.79 15.38
CA CYS A 182 3.37 9.88 14.47
C CYS A 182 2.28 9.44 13.45
N PRO A 183 1.67 10.38 12.69
CA PRO A 183 0.67 10.07 11.65
C PRO A 183 1.09 9.08 10.56
N PHE A 184 2.40 8.88 10.35
CA PHE A 184 2.90 7.89 9.39
C PHE A 184 2.92 6.46 9.93
N HIS A 185 2.71 6.25 11.23
CA HIS A 185 2.65 4.91 11.82
C HIS A 185 1.34 4.21 11.51
N ARG A 186 1.43 2.89 11.36
CA ARG A 186 0.29 1.98 11.22
C ARG A 186 -0.12 1.54 12.62
N LYS A 187 -1.13 2.20 13.17
CA LYS A 187 -1.58 2.04 14.56
C LYS A 187 -2.22 0.68 14.82
N SER A 188 -2.62 -0.05 13.77
CA SER A 188 -3.10 -1.43 13.86
C SER A 188 -1.97 -2.46 14.05
N PHE A 189 -0.70 -2.09 13.80
CA PHE A 189 0.43 -3.01 13.88
C PHE A 189 0.98 -3.09 15.30
N GLU A 190 1.32 -4.30 15.74
CA GLU A 190 2.20 -4.47 16.89
C GLU A 190 3.65 -4.11 16.50
N PRO A 191 4.42 -3.36 17.32
CA PRO A 191 4.10 -2.86 18.66
C PRO A 191 3.52 -1.44 18.72
N VAL A 192 3.23 -0.80 17.58
CA VAL A 192 2.68 0.58 17.52
C VAL A 192 1.38 0.69 18.32
N ARG A 193 0.51 -0.31 18.21
CA ARG A 193 -0.77 -0.36 18.93
C ARG A 193 -0.61 -0.20 20.45
N LYS A 194 0.45 -0.77 21.04
CA LYS A 194 0.71 -0.73 22.49
C LYS A 194 1.07 0.66 23.01
N VAL A 195 1.69 1.48 22.17
CA VAL A 195 2.11 2.85 22.55
C VAL A 195 1.12 3.91 22.08
N THR A 196 0.13 3.53 21.26
CA THR A 196 -0.90 4.45 20.77
C THR A 196 -1.88 4.78 21.89
N ARG A 197 -1.96 6.06 22.28
CA ARG A 197 -2.98 6.55 23.21
C ARG A 197 -4.27 6.89 22.43
N PRO A 198 -5.45 6.41 22.82
CA PRO A 198 -6.69 6.78 22.15
C PRO A 198 -7.08 8.21 22.54
N SER A 199 -7.16 9.14 21.57
CA SER A 199 -8.23 10.19 21.49
C SER A 199 -7.97 11.34 20.50
N ALA A 200 -6.75 11.87 20.33
CA ALA A 200 -6.56 13.14 19.59
C ALA A 200 -6.00 13.04 18.15
N GLU A 201 -5.19 12.02 17.84
CA GLU A 201 -4.44 11.98 16.57
C GLU A 201 -5.16 11.27 15.41
N LEU A 202 -6.22 10.50 15.69
CA LEU A 202 -7.03 9.87 14.66
C LEU A 202 -7.73 10.93 13.80
N GLU A 203 -8.17 12.04 14.41
CA GLU A 203 -8.85 13.16 13.72
C GLU A 203 -7.95 13.79 12.65
N SER A 204 -6.68 14.03 12.97
CA SER A 204 -5.71 14.64 12.03
C SER A 204 -5.28 13.69 10.90
N SER A 205 -5.21 12.38 11.19
CA SER A 205 -4.80 11.36 10.21
C SER A 205 -5.91 11.06 9.19
N LEU A 206 -7.17 11.07 9.65
CA LEU A 206 -8.35 10.96 8.78
C LEU A 206 -8.42 12.13 7.79
N TRP A 207 -8.18 13.37 8.23
CA TRP A 207 -8.24 14.54 7.35
C TRP A 207 -7.29 14.46 6.13
N TRP A 208 -6.07 13.95 6.32
CA TRP A 208 -5.10 13.78 5.23
C TRP A 208 -5.47 12.62 4.28
N ALA A 209 -6.01 11.52 4.81
CA ALA A 209 -6.45 10.39 3.99
C ALA A 209 -7.71 10.71 3.17
N LEU A 210 -8.64 11.49 3.73
CA LEU A 210 -9.87 11.92 3.09
C LEU A 210 -9.64 12.98 2.00
N SER A 211 -8.54 13.73 2.08
CA SER A 211 -8.13 14.70 1.05
C SER A 211 -7.38 14.07 -0.12
N ALA A 212 -7.01 12.78 -0.03
CA ALA A 212 -6.36 12.02 -1.09
C ALA A 212 -7.32 11.03 -1.76
N SER A 213 -8.01 11.52 -2.80
CA SER A 213 -8.54 10.73 -3.93
C SER A 213 -9.45 9.53 -3.63
N LEU A 214 -10.31 9.61 -2.62
CA LEU A 214 -11.42 8.65 -2.42
C LEU A 214 -12.73 9.24 -2.96
N THR A 215 -13.53 8.42 -3.62
CA THR A 215 -14.89 8.78 -4.03
C THR A 215 -15.81 8.83 -2.81
N GLN A 216 -16.91 9.59 -2.92
CA GLN A 216 -17.90 9.72 -1.86
C GLN A 216 -18.45 8.36 -1.37
N GLY A 217 -18.61 7.38 -2.26
CA GLY A 217 -19.08 6.04 -1.90
C GLY A 217 -18.06 5.26 -1.05
N GLU A 218 -16.78 5.30 -1.46
CA GLU A 218 -15.70 4.64 -0.72
C GLU A 218 -15.54 5.21 0.70
N LEU A 219 -15.69 6.53 0.84
CA LEU A 219 -15.68 7.19 2.14
C LEU A 219 -16.83 6.74 3.05
N GLN A 220 -18.01 6.54 2.48
CA GLN A 220 -19.20 6.12 3.21
C GLN A 220 -19.10 4.66 3.66
N ASP A 221 -18.60 3.76 2.81
CA ASP A 221 -18.42 2.35 3.15
C ASP A 221 -17.32 2.15 4.20
N ILE A 222 -16.21 2.87 4.08
CA ILE A 222 -15.12 2.89 5.07
C ILE A 222 -15.63 3.40 6.43
N TRP A 223 -16.45 4.45 6.42
CA TRP A 223 -17.05 5.00 7.65
C TRP A 223 -18.02 4.02 8.32
N MET A 224 -18.89 3.38 7.54
CA MET A 224 -19.84 2.39 8.08
C MET A 224 -19.12 1.17 8.67
N LYS A 225 -18.02 0.73 8.06
CA LYS A 225 -17.18 -0.36 8.59
C LYS A 225 -16.44 0.03 9.88
N PHE A 226 -15.96 1.26 9.96
CA PHE A 226 -15.33 1.80 11.17
C PHE A 226 -16.31 1.81 12.36
N LEU A 227 -17.56 2.22 12.13
CA LEU A 227 -18.61 2.24 13.15
C LEU A 227 -18.99 0.83 13.64
N SER A 228 -18.98 -0.18 12.76
CA SER A 228 -19.35 -1.56 13.11
C SER A 228 -18.23 -2.33 13.81
N GLU A 229 -16.96 -2.15 13.44
CA GLU A 229 -15.84 -2.95 13.95
C GLU A 229 -15.26 -2.43 15.28
N TYR A 230 -15.37 -1.13 15.57
CA TYR A 230 -14.64 -0.52 16.69
C TYR A 230 -15.50 -0.22 17.94
N HIS A 231 -16.81 -0.50 17.93
CA HIS A 231 -17.72 -0.28 19.09
C HIS A 231 -17.38 0.98 19.91
N LEU A 232 -17.16 2.11 19.23
CA LEU A 232 -16.59 3.30 19.87
C LEU A 232 -17.66 4.01 20.72
N VAL A 233 -17.47 3.94 22.04
CA VAL A 233 -18.30 4.57 23.08
C VAL A 233 -18.08 6.09 23.16
N ASP A 234 -17.20 6.69 22.35
CA ASP A 234 -17.04 8.14 22.28
C ASP A 234 -17.92 8.75 21.18
N LEU A 235 -19.20 8.95 21.54
CA LEU A 235 -20.19 9.64 20.71
C LEU A 235 -19.74 11.05 20.29
N SER A 236 -18.86 11.71 21.06
CA SER A 236 -18.42 13.06 20.73
C SER A 236 -17.52 13.09 19.49
N PHE A 237 -16.66 12.08 19.33
CA PHE A 237 -15.79 11.92 18.16
C PHE A 237 -16.59 11.58 16.90
N ALA A 238 -17.54 10.63 17.02
CA ALA A 238 -18.41 10.25 15.91
C ALA A 238 -19.25 11.44 15.39
N HIS A 239 -19.79 12.26 16.30
CA HIS A 239 -20.52 13.48 15.93
C HIS A 239 -19.63 14.54 15.26
N ARG A 240 -18.41 14.78 15.75
CA ARG A 240 -17.49 15.76 15.14
C ARG A 240 -17.11 15.39 13.71
N ILE A 241 -16.81 14.11 13.47
CA ILE A 241 -16.44 13.62 12.14
C ILE A 241 -17.65 13.61 11.19
N THR A 242 -18.83 13.19 11.67
CA THR A 242 -20.09 13.22 10.89
C THR A 242 -20.46 14.66 10.48
N ALA A 243 -20.47 15.61 11.42
CA ALA A 243 -20.77 17.01 11.13
C ALA A 243 -19.77 17.62 10.13
N ARG A 244 -18.50 17.18 10.19
CA ARG A 244 -17.47 17.60 9.26
C ARG A 244 -17.68 17.02 7.86
N PHE A 245 -18.05 15.75 7.72
CA PHE A 245 -18.41 15.16 6.42
C PHE A 245 -19.62 15.85 5.79
N GLN A 246 -20.64 16.16 6.59
CA GLN A 246 -21.81 16.94 6.13
C GLN A 246 -21.41 18.33 5.62
N SER A 247 -20.44 19.00 6.27
CA SER A 247 -19.92 20.30 5.80
C SER A 247 -19.20 20.25 4.45
N MET A 248 -18.80 19.07 3.99
CA MET A 248 -18.16 18.82 2.69
C MET A 248 -19.16 18.38 1.61
N GLY A 249 -20.47 18.44 1.88
CA GLY A 249 -21.52 18.01 0.96
C GLY A 249 -21.76 16.50 0.92
N LEU A 250 -21.09 15.73 1.79
CA LEU A 250 -21.28 14.29 1.90
C LEU A 250 -22.51 14.00 2.76
N LYS A 251 -23.48 13.29 2.20
CA LYS A 251 -24.67 12.81 2.95
C LYS A 251 -24.30 11.60 3.81
N ILE A 252 -23.51 11.83 4.84
CA ILE A 252 -23.32 10.86 5.92
C ILE A 252 -24.45 11.11 6.91
N LEU A 253 -25.41 10.19 6.96
CA LEU A 253 -26.49 10.23 7.93
C LEU A 253 -25.86 10.26 9.33
N PRO A 254 -26.35 11.12 10.24
CA PRO A 254 -25.94 11.03 11.63
C PRO A 254 -26.21 9.62 12.11
N THR A 255 -25.29 9.09 12.92
CA THR A 255 -25.47 7.84 13.67
C THR A 255 -26.90 7.77 14.13
N PRO A 256 -27.74 6.89 13.54
CA PRO A 256 -29.08 6.80 14.02
C PRO A 256 -29.00 6.09 15.36
N ASP A 257 -29.94 6.41 16.24
CA ASP A 257 -30.43 5.59 17.34
C ASP A 257 -30.86 4.14 16.91
N ALA A 258 -30.36 3.64 15.78
CA ALA A 258 -30.59 2.33 15.16
C ALA A 258 -29.58 1.26 15.60
N PHE A 259 -28.59 1.59 16.41
CA PHE A 259 -27.88 0.61 17.23
C PHE A 259 -28.32 0.79 18.68
N LYS A 260 -29.60 0.57 18.96
CA LYS A 260 -29.98 0.04 20.27
C LYS A 260 -29.49 -1.41 20.27
N PRO A 261 -28.46 -1.78 21.05
CA PRO A 261 -28.25 -3.19 21.29
C PRO A 261 -29.52 -3.67 22.00
N GLU A 262 -30.30 -4.55 21.39
CA GLU A 262 -31.34 -5.29 22.09
C GLU A 262 -30.65 -6.19 23.13
N TRP A 263 -30.35 -5.60 24.28
CA TRP A 263 -30.09 -6.36 25.49
C TRP A 263 -31.45 -6.87 25.98
N GLY A 264 -31.79 -8.07 25.51
CA GLY A 264 -32.72 -9.05 26.09
C GLY A 264 -34.07 -8.57 26.63
N ARG A 265 -35.16 -9.12 26.07
CA ARG A 265 -36.39 -9.47 26.81
C ARG A 265 -37.12 -10.62 26.11
N HIS A 266 -37.20 -11.75 26.84
CA HIS A 266 -38.02 -12.96 26.69
C HIS A 266 -37.68 -13.94 25.57
#